data_AF-E4UYS1-F1
#
_entry.id   AF-E4UYS1-F1
#
_cell.length_a   1.000
_cell.length_b   1.000
_cell.length_c   1.000
_cell.angle_alpha   90.00
_cell.angle_beta   90.00
_cell.angle_gamma   90.00
#
_symmetry.space_group_name_H-M   'P 1'
#
loop_
_entity.id
_entity.type
_entity.pdbx_description
1 polymer ?
#
loop_
_entity_poly.entity_id
_entity_poly.type
_entity_poly.pdbx_seq_one_letter_code
_entity_poly.pdbx_strand_id
1 'polypeptide(L)'
;MAPSRSSTPASSLTQAYLFLYNLVSLGLWGTLTFRLFSSLFQIYSGSNGSQSEGIAGLFVYLFPLLRTTQSLATLEILHSLFGLVRASVMTTTMQVASRLLLVWGVIYNTFFILYPVGISSECFLIYLTVVNASGLLAIFRFAFIAILLVYIPGSYILFTHMMVQRRKVMKAEGKKKAL
;
A
#
# COMPACT_ATOMS: atom_id res chain seq x y z
N MET A 1 -4.23 -20.78 -37.74
CA MET A 1 -4.95 -19.55 -38.13
C MET A 1 -5.96 -19.24 -37.04
N ALA A 2 -5.65 -18.30 -36.14
CA ALA A 2 -6.61 -17.93 -35.08
C ALA A 2 -7.78 -17.16 -35.71
N PRO A 3 -9.04 -17.41 -35.31
CA PRO A 3 -10.18 -16.70 -35.87
C PRO A 3 -10.07 -15.21 -35.54
N SER A 4 -10.09 -14.36 -36.58
CA SER A 4 -10.22 -12.91 -36.41
C SER A 4 -11.61 -12.60 -35.85
N ARG A 5 -11.68 -12.09 -34.61
CA ARG A 5 -12.94 -11.62 -34.04
C ARG A 5 -13.45 -10.44 -34.89
N SER A 6 -14.56 -10.63 -35.60
CA SER A 6 -15.32 -9.55 -36.21
C SER A 6 -15.98 -8.72 -35.11
N SER A 7 -15.58 -7.46 -34.92
CA SER A 7 -16.16 -6.59 -33.89
C SER A 7 -17.10 -5.56 -34.51
N THR A 8 -18.37 -5.63 -34.12
CA THR A 8 -19.33 -4.54 -34.32
C THR A 8 -18.80 -3.26 -33.67
N PRO A 9 -18.85 -2.09 -34.33
CA PRO A 9 -18.43 -0.83 -33.73
C PRO A 9 -19.22 -0.58 -32.44
N ALA A 10 -18.52 -0.16 -31.38
CA ALA A 10 -19.14 0.17 -30.11
C ALA A 10 -20.20 1.26 -30.30
N SER A 11 -21.31 1.17 -29.57
CA SER A 11 -22.36 2.19 -29.61
C SER A 11 -21.82 3.55 -29.17
N SER A 12 -22.45 4.64 -29.63
CA SER A 12 -22.08 6.01 -29.26
C SER A 12 -22.07 6.23 -27.74
N LEU A 13 -22.96 5.55 -27.02
CA LEU A 13 -23.00 5.57 -25.54
C LEU A 13 -21.77 4.92 -24.92
N THR A 14 -21.31 3.78 -25.45
CA THR A 14 -20.08 3.13 -24.98
C THR A 14 -18.85 4.01 -25.23
N GLN A 15 -18.80 4.69 -26.37
CA GLN A 15 -17.71 5.63 -26.67
C GLN A 15 -17.69 6.83 -25.71
N ALA A 16 -18.86 7.43 -25.44
CA ALA A 16 -18.99 8.53 -24.49
C ALA A 16 -18.57 8.09 -23.06
N TYR A 17 -19.00 6.92 -22.63
CA TYR A 17 -18.59 6.33 -21.35
C TYR A 17 -17.07 6.15 -21.26
N LEU A 18 -16.45 5.53 -22.27
CA LEU A 18 -15.00 5.30 -22.29
C LEU A 18 -14.22 6.62 -22.32
N PHE A 19 -14.73 7.64 -23.01
CA PHE A 19 -14.14 8.98 -23.00
C PHE A 19 -14.16 9.59 -21.60
N LEU A 20 -15.30 9.56 -20.92
CA LEU A 20 -15.43 10.08 -19.54
C LEU A 20 -14.54 9.31 -18.57
N TYR A 21 -14.48 7.98 -18.69
CA TYR A 21 -13.58 7.15 -17.88
C TYR A 21 -12.11 7.55 -18.06
N ASN A 22 -11.67 7.75 -19.31
CA ASN A 22 -10.30 8.17 -19.59
C ASN A 22 -10.02 9.59 -19.10
N LEU A 23 -10.98 10.51 -19.18
CA LEU A 23 -10.87 11.86 -18.62
C LEU A 23 -10.67 11.83 -17.10
N VAL A 24 -11.46 11.03 -16.40
CA VAL A 24 -11.32 10.84 -14.94
C VAL A 24 -9.97 10.22 -14.61
N SER A 25 -9.56 9.19 -15.34
CA SER A 25 -8.26 8.51 -15.15
C SER A 25 -7.10 9.49 -15.37
N LEU A 26 -7.17 10.31 -16.42
CA LEU A 26 -6.20 11.37 -16.70
C LEU A 26 -6.14 12.39 -15.57
N GLY A 27 -7.30 12.86 -15.07
CA GLY A 27 -7.36 13.81 -13.96
C GLY A 27 -6.75 13.25 -12.67
N LEU A 28 -7.02 11.99 -12.35
CA LEU A 28 -6.44 11.31 -11.18
C LEU A 28 -4.93 11.15 -11.29
N TRP A 29 -4.42 10.72 -12.45
CA TRP A 29 -2.98 10.61 -12.70
C TRP A 29 -2.28 11.98 -12.74
N GLY A 30 -2.93 12.99 -13.32
CA GLY A 30 -2.44 14.36 -13.38
C GLY A 30 -2.33 14.98 -11.99
N THR A 31 -3.37 14.85 -11.16
CA THR A 31 -3.36 15.36 -9.77
C THR A 31 -2.31 14.64 -8.92
N LEU A 32 -2.17 13.31 -9.06
CA LEU A 32 -1.13 12.55 -8.37
C LEU A 32 0.27 13.04 -8.75
N THR A 33 0.52 13.23 -10.06
CA THR A 33 1.81 13.69 -10.59
C THR A 33 2.12 15.11 -10.12
N PHE A 34 1.15 16.01 -10.18
CA PHE A 34 1.30 17.39 -9.71
C PHE A 34 1.62 17.45 -8.21
N ARG A 35 0.91 16.67 -7.37
CA ARG A 35 1.16 16.59 -5.93
C ARG A 35 2.54 16.01 -5.62
N LEU A 36 2.96 14.98 -6.35
CA LEU A 36 4.29 14.40 -6.23
C LEU A 36 5.36 15.44 -6.57
N PHE A 37 5.24 16.09 -7.73
CA PHE A 37 6.22 17.06 -8.20
C PHE A 37 6.34 18.27 -7.27
N SER A 38 5.20 18.86 -6.86
CA SER A 38 5.20 20.00 -5.92
C SER A 38 5.84 19.66 -4.57
N SER A 39 5.57 18.46 -4.05
CA SER A 39 6.15 18.02 -2.77
C SER A 39 7.64 17.69 -2.89
N LEU A 40 8.08 17.08 -4.01
CA LEU A 40 9.50 16.86 -4.29
C LEU A 40 10.26 18.17 -4.48
N PHE A 41 9.66 19.13 -5.19
CA PHE A 41 10.23 20.46 -5.37
C PHE A 41 10.40 21.16 -4.02
N GLN A 42 9.40 21.11 -3.15
CA GLN A 42 9.48 21.67 -1.81
C GLN A 42 10.60 21.03 -0.96
N ILE A 43 10.78 19.70 -1.06
CA ILE A 43 11.86 18.98 -0.37
C ILE A 43 13.23 19.40 -0.91
N TYR A 44 13.37 19.57 -2.23
CA TYR A 44 14.62 19.94 -2.88
C TYR A 44 15.00 21.42 -2.65
N SER A 45 14.02 22.33 -2.65
CA SER A 45 14.25 23.78 -2.55
C SER A 45 14.53 24.30 -1.14
N GLY A 46 14.59 23.43 -0.11
CA GLY A 46 15.11 23.78 1.22
C GLY A 46 14.37 24.91 1.96
N SER A 47 13.10 25.17 1.65
CA SER A 47 12.33 26.26 2.29
C SER A 47 11.83 25.84 3.69
N ASN A 48 12.50 26.39 4.70
CA ASN A 48 12.23 26.43 6.14
C ASN A 48 10.94 25.78 6.67
N GLY A 49 11.10 24.80 7.58
CA GLY A 49 10.23 24.70 8.76
C GLY A 49 9.39 23.43 8.93
N SER A 50 10.00 22.23 8.84
CA SER A 50 9.71 21.02 9.66
C SER A 50 10.24 19.78 8.93
N GLN A 51 11.54 19.52 9.12
CA GLN A 51 12.31 18.44 8.48
C GLN A 51 12.00 17.04 9.06
N SER A 52 10.81 16.78 9.59
CA SER A 52 10.48 15.53 10.28
C SER A 52 9.67 14.52 9.46
N GLU A 53 9.16 14.89 8.27
CA GLU A 53 8.37 13.97 7.44
C GLU A 53 8.83 13.87 5.98
N GLY A 54 10.14 13.88 5.69
CA GLY A 54 10.74 13.84 4.34
C GLY A 54 10.07 12.94 3.27
N ILE A 55 10.69 11.82 2.88
CA ILE A 55 10.07 10.89 1.89
C ILE A 55 8.86 10.15 2.51
N ALA A 56 8.86 9.97 3.83
CA ALA A 56 7.79 9.28 4.54
C ALA A 56 6.45 10.03 4.51
N GLY A 57 6.46 11.37 4.65
CA GLY A 57 5.25 12.18 4.57
C GLY A 57 4.65 12.19 3.16
N LEU A 58 5.49 12.12 2.12
CA LEU A 58 5.03 11.94 0.74
C LEU A 58 4.17 10.69 0.60
N PHE A 59 4.64 9.59 1.18
CA PHE A 59 3.92 8.34 1.16
C PHE A 59 2.54 8.48 1.83
N VAL A 60 2.48 9.06 3.03
CA VAL A 60 1.21 9.28 3.75
C VAL A 60 0.25 10.15 2.94
N TYR A 61 0.76 11.20 2.29
CA TYR A 61 -0.05 12.15 1.54
C TYR A 61 -0.55 11.61 0.18
N LEU A 62 0.30 10.87 -0.54
CA LEU A 62 -0.01 10.39 -1.90
C LEU A 62 -0.69 9.02 -1.92
N PHE A 63 -0.42 8.17 -0.92
CA PHE A 63 -0.88 6.78 -0.93
C PHE A 63 -2.41 6.61 -1.00
N PRO A 64 -3.24 7.42 -0.32
CA PRO A 64 -4.69 7.31 -0.45
C PRO A 64 -5.18 7.54 -1.89
N LEU A 65 -4.63 8.56 -2.57
CA LEU A 65 -4.97 8.89 -3.96
C LEU A 65 -4.46 7.81 -4.91
N LEU A 66 -3.20 7.39 -4.75
CA LEU A 66 -2.62 6.29 -5.52
C LEU A 66 -3.47 5.02 -5.41
N ARG A 67 -3.92 4.67 -4.20
CA ARG A 67 -4.77 3.50 -3.97
C ARG A 67 -6.08 3.59 -4.77
N THR A 68 -6.75 4.74 -4.72
CA THR A 68 -8.01 4.92 -5.48
C THR A 68 -7.79 4.86 -6.99
N THR A 69 -6.75 5.51 -7.50
CA THR A 69 -6.43 5.52 -8.93
C THR A 69 -6.11 4.12 -9.44
N GLN A 70 -5.36 3.33 -8.66
CA GLN A 70 -5.01 1.96 -9.03
C GLN A 70 -6.20 1.02 -8.94
N SER A 71 -7.07 1.17 -7.94
CA SER A 71 -8.32 0.40 -7.86
C SER A 71 -9.25 0.65 -9.05
N LEU A 72 -9.30 1.90 -9.55
CA LEU A 72 -10.07 2.24 -10.75
C LEU A 72 -9.59 1.47 -11.99
N ALA A 73 -8.30 1.19 -12.10
CA ALA A 73 -7.72 0.43 -13.22
C ALA A 73 -8.26 -1.01 -13.33
N THR A 74 -8.90 -1.54 -12.29
CA THR A 74 -9.65 -2.82 -12.37
C THR A 74 -10.75 -2.76 -13.44
N LEU A 75 -11.33 -1.58 -13.67
CA LEU A 75 -12.32 -1.38 -14.73
C LEU A 75 -11.73 -1.63 -16.13
N GLU A 76 -10.41 -1.44 -16.34
CA GLU A 76 -9.75 -1.75 -17.61
C GLU A 76 -9.81 -3.25 -17.93
N ILE A 77 -9.71 -4.10 -16.89
CA ILE A 77 -9.89 -5.54 -17.03
C ILE A 77 -11.34 -5.83 -17.43
N LEU A 78 -12.33 -5.18 -16.80
CA LEU A 78 -13.74 -5.37 -17.16
C LEU A 78 -14.03 -4.88 -18.59
N HIS A 79 -13.46 -3.75 -19.00
CA HIS A 79 -13.63 -3.22 -20.36
C HIS A 79 -13.09 -4.16 -21.42
N SER A 80 -11.93 -4.78 -21.18
CA SER A 80 -11.39 -5.80 -22.10
C SER A 80 -12.18 -7.11 -22.03
N LEU A 81 -12.62 -7.55 -20.84
CA LEU A 81 -13.38 -8.77 -20.63
C LEU A 81 -14.74 -8.74 -21.36
N PHE A 82 -15.47 -7.62 -21.26
CA PHE A 82 -16.75 -7.43 -21.95
C PHE A 82 -16.60 -6.98 -23.41
N GLY A 83 -15.37 -6.88 -23.93
CA GLY A 83 -15.11 -6.48 -25.31
C GLY A 83 -15.45 -5.03 -25.64
N LEU A 84 -15.57 -4.15 -24.62
CA LEU A 84 -15.74 -2.70 -24.82
C LEU A 84 -14.50 -2.08 -25.47
N VAL A 85 -13.32 -2.67 -25.23
CA VAL A 85 -12.03 -2.21 -25.76
C VAL A 85 -11.33 -3.38 -26.46
N ARG A 86 -10.58 -3.09 -27.52
CA ARG A 86 -9.88 -4.09 -28.37
C ARG A 86 -8.68 -4.78 -27.71
N ALA A 87 -8.36 -4.45 -26.46
CA ALA A 87 -7.20 -4.98 -25.76
C ALA A 87 -7.39 -6.45 -25.37
N SER A 88 -6.30 -7.22 -25.34
CA SER A 88 -6.33 -8.61 -24.87
C SER A 88 -6.53 -8.66 -23.35
N VAL A 89 -7.56 -9.39 -22.91
CA VAL A 89 -7.91 -9.55 -21.49
C VAL A 89 -6.71 -10.04 -20.67
N MET A 90 -5.96 -11.00 -21.21
CA MET A 90 -4.82 -11.58 -20.52
C MET A 90 -3.73 -10.54 -20.25
N THR A 91 -3.38 -9.73 -21.25
CA THR A 91 -2.33 -8.71 -21.12
C THR A 91 -2.77 -7.57 -20.20
N THR A 92 -4.02 -7.11 -20.32
CA THR A 92 -4.57 -6.05 -19.46
C THR A 92 -4.65 -6.51 -18.01
N THR A 93 -5.09 -7.75 -17.78
CA THR A 93 -5.13 -8.36 -16.45
C THR A 93 -3.74 -8.42 -15.83
N MET A 94 -2.74 -8.91 -16.55
CA MET A 94 -1.37 -9.02 -16.02
C MET A 94 -0.81 -7.65 -15.61
N GLN A 95 -1.03 -6.62 -16.43
CA GLN A 95 -0.55 -5.25 -16.16
C GLN A 95 -1.24 -4.61 -14.96
N VAL A 96 -2.56 -4.75 -14.85
CA VAL A 96 -3.34 -4.18 -13.74
C VAL A 96 -3.09 -4.96 -12.45
N ALA A 97 -3.09 -6.30 -12.52
CA ALA A 97 -2.89 -7.17 -11.36
C ALA A 97 -1.53 -6.96 -10.70
N SER A 98 -0.45 -6.80 -11.47
CA SER A 98 0.88 -6.49 -10.93
C SER A 98 0.87 -5.20 -10.09
N ARG A 99 0.25 -4.13 -10.61
CA ARG A 99 0.13 -2.84 -9.90
C ARG A 99 -0.75 -2.94 -8.66
N LEU A 100 -1.87 -3.66 -8.75
CA LEU A 100 -2.78 -3.90 -7.62
C LEU A 100 -2.11 -4.72 -6.52
N LEU A 101 -1.31 -5.74 -6.88
CA LEU A 101 -0.56 -6.54 -5.94
C LEU A 101 0.43 -5.67 -5.17
N LEU A 102 1.16 -4.77 -5.83
CA LEU A 102 2.05 -3.84 -5.14
C LEU A 102 1.30 -2.94 -4.15
N VAL A 103 0.20 -2.32 -4.56
CA VAL A 103 -0.52 -1.38 -3.69
C VAL A 103 -1.23 -2.09 -2.53
N TRP A 104 -1.98 -3.16 -2.82
CA TRP A 104 -2.80 -3.83 -1.83
C TRP A 104 -2.06 -4.94 -1.10
N GLY A 105 -1.30 -5.77 -1.82
CA GLY A 105 -0.49 -6.83 -1.23
C GLY A 105 0.72 -6.26 -0.50
N VAL A 106 1.61 -5.60 -1.24
CA VAL A 106 2.90 -5.18 -0.67
C VAL A 106 2.74 -3.95 0.21
N ILE A 107 2.06 -2.90 -0.20
CA ILE A 107 2.10 -1.66 0.57
C ILE A 107 1.06 -1.68 1.71
N TYR A 108 -0.16 -2.17 1.44
CA TYR A 108 -1.24 -2.12 2.43
C TYR A 108 -1.20 -3.27 3.45
N ASN A 109 -0.92 -4.50 3.00
CA ASN A 109 -1.01 -5.72 3.83
C ASN A 109 0.29 -6.12 4.51
N THR A 110 1.46 -5.78 3.95
CA THR A 110 2.77 -6.17 4.49
C THR A 110 2.98 -5.73 5.94
N PHE A 111 2.36 -4.63 6.39
CA PHE A 111 2.38 -4.26 7.81
C PHE A 111 1.85 -5.37 8.73
N PHE A 112 0.77 -6.07 8.33
CA PHE A 112 0.18 -7.15 9.14
C PHE A 112 1.04 -8.41 9.18
N ILE A 113 1.91 -8.58 8.19
CA ILE A 113 2.77 -9.77 8.07
C ILE A 113 4.15 -9.47 8.67
N LEU A 114 4.81 -8.40 8.24
CA LEU A 114 6.15 -8.06 8.69
C LEU A 114 6.20 -7.65 10.16
N TYR A 115 5.16 -7.04 10.70
CA TYR A 115 5.20 -6.59 12.08
C TYR A 115 5.27 -7.77 13.08
N PRO A 116 4.38 -8.79 13.01
CA PRO A 116 4.54 -10.01 13.81
C PRO A 116 5.82 -10.80 13.47
N VAL A 117 6.20 -10.87 12.20
CA VAL A 117 7.42 -11.58 11.78
C VAL A 117 8.68 -10.95 12.38
N GLY A 118 8.79 -9.62 12.38
CA GLY A 118 9.92 -8.90 12.97
C GLY A 118 10.02 -9.10 14.48
N ILE A 119 8.89 -8.99 15.21
CA ILE A 119 8.88 -9.26 16.65
C ILE A 119 9.28 -10.72 16.93
N SER A 120 8.77 -11.66 16.13
CA SER A 120 9.08 -13.08 16.31
C SER A 120 10.57 -13.38 16.08
N SER A 121 11.21 -12.71 15.11
CA SER A 121 12.62 -12.93 14.80
C SER A 121 13.54 -12.37 15.89
N GLU A 122 13.22 -11.20 16.46
CA GLU A 122 13.95 -10.63 17.58
C GLU A 122 13.86 -11.51 18.84
N CYS A 123 12.64 -11.95 19.19
CA CYS A 123 12.43 -12.88 20.30
C CYS A 123 13.20 -14.19 20.10
N PHE A 124 13.21 -14.71 18.86
CA PHE A 124 13.92 -15.93 18.52
C PHE A 124 15.44 -15.78 18.65
N LEU A 125 16.01 -14.66 18.23
CA LEU A 125 17.43 -14.37 18.39
C LEU A 125 17.84 -14.29 19.86
N ILE A 126 17.05 -13.58 20.69
CA ILE A 126 17.32 -13.49 22.14
C ILE A 126 17.24 -14.89 22.78
N TYR A 127 16.25 -15.68 22.40
CA TYR A 127 16.12 -17.07 22.87
C TYR A 127 17.34 -17.92 22.49
N LEU A 128 17.80 -17.86 21.24
CA LEU A 128 18.99 -18.59 20.79
C LEU A 128 20.25 -18.15 21.53
N THR A 129 20.42 -16.86 21.79
CA THR A 129 21.53 -16.33 22.60
C THR A 129 21.49 -16.89 24.01
N VAL A 130 20.32 -16.91 24.65
CA VAL A 130 20.16 -17.45 26.01
C VAL A 130 20.48 -18.95 26.04
N VAL A 131 20.03 -19.74 25.07
CA VAL A 131 20.20 -21.21 25.10
C VAL A 131 21.62 -21.65 24.72
N ASN A 132 22.21 -21.05 23.67
CA ASN A 132 23.43 -21.59 23.05
C ASN A 132 24.73 -20.87 23.46
N ALA A 133 24.66 -19.67 24.04
CA ALA A 133 25.86 -18.94 24.44
C ALA A 133 26.41 -19.49 25.77
N SER A 134 27.29 -20.49 25.68
CA SER A 134 27.94 -21.14 26.83
C SER A 134 28.82 -20.20 27.66
N GLY A 135 29.35 -19.13 27.05
CA GLY A 135 30.16 -18.09 27.71
C GLY A 135 29.38 -16.89 28.25
N LEU A 136 28.04 -16.90 28.19
CA LEU A 136 27.23 -15.77 28.63
C LEU A 136 27.18 -15.67 30.16
N LEU A 137 27.60 -14.54 30.72
CA LEU A 137 27.51 -14.31 32.17
C LEU A 137 26.06 -14.44 32.64
N ALA A 138 25.86 -15.03 33.81
CA ALA A 138 24.54 -15.30 34.38
C ALA A 138 23.67 -14.04 34.44
N ILE A 139 24.26 -12.88 34.76
CA ILE A 139 23.55 -11.60 34.81
C ILE A 139 22.93 -11.21 33.46
N PHE A 140 23.64 -11.42 32.35
CA PHE A 140 23.11 -11.15 31.01
C PHE A 140 22.03 -12.16 30.62
N ARG A 141 22.18 -13.43 31.02
CA ARG A 141 21.18 -14.47 30.76
C ARG A 141 19.85 -14.15 31.45
N PHE A 142 19.88 -13.76 32.73
CA PHE A 142 18.69 -13.33 33.46
C PHE A 142 18.11 -12.01 32.91
N ALA A 143 18.97 -11.07 32.51
CA ALA A 143 18.52 -9.83 31.88
C ALA A 143 17.76 -10.09 30.57
N PHE A 144 18.27 -10.96 29.69
CA PHE A 144 17.59 -11.32 28.44
C PHE A 144 16.25 -12.04 28.66
N ILE A 145 16.18 -12.92 29.67
CA ILE A 145 14.91 -13.57 30.06
C ILE A 145 13.90 -12.53 30.58
N ALA A 146 14.35 -11.59 31.40
CA ALA A 146 13.50 -10.50 31.89
C ALA A 146 13.00 -9.60 30.74
N ILE A 147 13.88 -9.29 29.77
CA ILE A 147 13.51 -8.55 28.56
C ILE A 147 12.43 -9.31 27.79
N LEU A 148 12.60 -10.62 27.52
CA LEU A 148 11.59 -11.41 26.83
C LEU A 148 10.24 -11.43 27.56
N LEU A 149 10.26 -11.55 28.90
CA LEU A 149 9.05 -11.54 29.73
C LEU A 149 8.23 -10.25 29.60
N VAL A 150 8.90 -9.11 29.44
CA VAL A 150 8.23 -7.81 29.24
C VAL A 150 7.89 -7.58 27.76
N TYR A 151 8.79 -7.99 26.86
CA TYR A 151 8.70 -7.69 25.43
C TYR A 151 7.58 -8.46 24.72
N ILE A 152 7.36 -9.73 25.07
CA ILE A 152 6.29 -10.56 24.48
C ILE A 152 4.90 -9.96 24.77
N PRO A 153 4.48 -9.70 26.02
CA PRO A 153 3.18 -9.07 26.28
C PRO A 153 3.14 -7.62 25.79
N GLY A 154 4.23 -6.86 25.91
CA GLY A 154 4.31 -5.47 25.44
C GLY A 154 4.10 -5.34 23.93
N SER A 155 4.70 -6.22 23.14
CA SER A 155 4.57 -6.23 21.68
C SER A 155 3.16 -6.56 21.21
N TYR A 156 2.46 -7.47 21.89
CA TYR A 156 1.04 -7.75 21.61
C TYR A 156 0.15 -6.52 21.86
N ILE A 157 0.36 -5.82 22.98
CA ILE A 157 -0.39 -4.60 23.31
C ILE A 157 -0.10 -3.50 22.27
N LEU A 158 1.16 -3.32 21.87
CA LEU A 158 1.53 -2.34 20.85
C LEU A 158 0.87 -2.63 19.50
N PHE A 159 0.88 -3.90 19.06
CA PHE A 159 0.23 -4.32 17.82
C PHE A 159 -1.27 -4.02 17.82
N THR A 160 -1.95 -4.40 18.90
CA THR A 160 -3.40 -4.17 19.04
C THR A 160 -3.73 -2.67 19.08
N HIS A 161 -2.91 -1.87 19.75
CA HIS A 161 -3.04 -0.40 19.73
C HIS A 161 -2.92 0.19 18.33
N MET A 162 -1.92 -0.21 17.55
CA MET A 162 -1.75 0.28 16.17
C MET A 162 -2.92 -0.12 15.27
N MET A 163 -3.47 -1.33 15.43
CA MET A 163 -4.67 -1.74 14.69
C MET A 163 -5.88 -0.85 15.04
N VAL A 164 -6.06 -0.51 16.31
CA VAL A 164 -7.12 0.39 16.77
C VAL A 164 -6.91 1.80 16.23
N GLN A 165 -5.69 2.32 16.26
CA GLN A 165 -5.35 3.63 15.69
C GLN A 165 -5.64 3.68 14.19
N ARG A 166 -5.24 2.64 13.44
CA ARG A 166 -5.53 2.53 12.01
C ARG A 166 -7.03 2.56 11.73
N ARG A 167 -7.84 1.82 12.51
CA ARG A 167 -9.31 1.87 12.39
C ARG A 167 -9.88 3.25 12.69
N LYS A 168 -9.35 3.96 13.70
CA LYS A 168 -9.78 5.32 14.05
C LYS A 168 -9.49 6.32 12.93
N VAL A 169 -8.28 6.27 12.36
CA VAL A 169 -7.89 7.14 11.23
C VAL A 169 -8.80 6.89 10.03
N MET A 170 -9.03 5.63 9.65
CA MET A 170 -9.93 5.28 8.54
C MET A 170 -11.37 5.76 8.77
N LYS A 171 -11.89 5.66 9.99
CA LYS A 171 -13.23 6.18 10.34
C LYS A 171 -13.29 7.72 10.26
N ALA A 172 -12.25 8.41 10.73
CA ALA A 172 -12.17 9.87 10.70
C ALA A 172 -12.10 10.40 9.26
N GLU A 173 -11.34 9.74 8.38
CA GLU A 173 -11.30 10.05 6.95
C GLU A 173 -12.67 9.83 6.28
N GLY A 174 -13.39 8.76 6.64
CA GLY A 174 -14.74 8.49 6.14
C GLY A 174 -15.74 9.59 6.53
N LYS A 175 -15.65 10.09 7.77
CA LYS A 175 -16.53 11.16 8.26
C LYS A 175 -16.24 12.52 7.61
N LYS A 176 -14.96 12.85 7.36
CA LYS A 176 -14.56 14.09 6.64
C LYS A 176 -15.01 14.13 5.19
N LYS A 177 -15.21 12.98 4.54
CA LYS A 177 -15.70 12.90 3.15
C LYS A 177 -17.22 12.96 3.05
N ALA A 178 -17.94 12.83 4.16
CA ALA A 178 -19.40 12.81 4.23
C ALA A 178 -20.03 14.15 4.69
N LEU A 179 -19.20 15.11 5.10
CA LEU A 179 -19.53 16.50 5.43
C LEU A 179 -19.10 17.39 4.26
#